data_AF-A0A6N8VCM1-F1
#
_entry.id   AF-A0A6N8VCM1-F1
#
_cell.length_a   1.000
_cell.length_b   1.000
_cell.length_c   1.000
_cell.angle_alpha   90.00
_cell.angle_beta   90.00
_cell.angle_gamma   90.00
#
_symmetry.space_group_name_H-M   'P 1'
#
loop_
_entity.id
_entity.type
_entity.pdbx_description
1 polymer ?
#
loop_
_entity_poly.entity_id
_entity_poly.type
_entity_poly.pdbx_seq_one_letter_code
_entity_poly.pdbx_strand_id
1 'polypeptide(L)' 'MTSLPGPFSLRAKGRPIPTNDIWIAAHVMETGADLVSADRHFEHVDGIAWLRLKADRRQAPPPL' A
#
# COMPACT_ATOMS: atom_id res chain seq x y z
N MET A 1 -18.35 29.87 -11.15
CA MET A 1 -18.60 28.75 -10.21
C MET A 1 -17.27 28.08 -9.95
N THR A 2 -16.66 28.46 -8.83
CA THR A 2 -15.25 28.25 -8.49
C THR A 2 -15.00 26.80 -8.07
N SER A 3 -13.99 26.18 -8.66
CA SER A 3 -13.50 24.85 -8.28
C SER A 3 -13.01 24.90 -6.83
N LEU A 4 -13.71 24.19 -5.94
CA LEU A 4 -13.25 23.94 -4.57
C LEU A 4 -12.04 23.00 -4.63
N PRO A 5 -10.90 23.32 -4.00
CA PRO A 5 -9.86 22.33 -3.81
C PRO A 5 -10.40 21.26 -2.86
N GLY A 6 -10.70 20.08 -3.40
CA GLY A 6 -11.04 18.92 -2.59
C GLY A 6 -9.91 18.60 -1.58
N PRO A 7 -10.20 17.83 -0.51
CA PRO A 7 -9.34 17.62 0.66
C PRO A 7 -7.97 16.94 0.39
N PHE A 8 -7.56 16.81 -0.87
CA PHE A 8 -6.36 16.08 -1.30
C PHE A 8 -5.10 16.95 -1.46
N SER A 9 -5.16 18.28 -1.24
CA SER A 9 -4.00 19.17 -1.48
C SER A 9 -3.00 19.30 -0.31
N LEU A 10 -3.04 18.44 0.71
CA LEU A 10 -2.10 18.50 1.84
C LEU A 10 -1.22 17.25 1.96
N ARG A 11 -0.36 17.01 0.98
CA ARG A 11 0.85 16.19 1.20
C ARG A 11 2.09 16.96 0.79
N ALA A 12 2.39 18.01 1.55
CA ALA A 12 3.73 18.57 1.61
C ALA A 12 4.61 17.64 2.46
N LYS A 13 5.76 17.25 1.87
CA LYS A 13 6.97 16.67 2.50
C LYS A 13 6.94 15.15 2.74
N GLY A 14 7.81 14.44 1.99
CA GLY A 14 8.41 13.15 2.37
C GLY A 14 7.45 12.01 2.69
N ARG A 15 6.65 11.58 1.70
CA ARG A 15 5.80 10.36 1.68
C ARG A 15 5.35 9.81 3.06
N PRO A 16 4.38 10.46 3.71
CA PRO A 16 3.66 9.82 4.80
C PRO A 16 2.94 8.58 4.27
N ILE A 17 2.89 7.52 5.06
CA ILE A 17 2.06 6.34 4.77
C ILE A 17 0.59 6.80 4.72
N PRO A 18 -0.20 6.43 3.69
CA PRO A 18 -1.63 6.71 3.64
C PRO A 18 -2.37 6.24 4.91
N THR A 19 -3.42 6.96 5.33
CA THR A 19 -4.18 6.60 6.56
C THR A 19 -4.69 5.17 6.52
N ASN A 20 -5.10 4.69 5.35
CA ASN A 20 -5.54 3.31 5.16
C ASN A 20 -4.43 2.30 5.47
N ASP A 21 -3.21 2.58 5.01
CA ASP A 21 -2.07 1.69 5.17
C ASP A 21 -1.63 1.61 6.65
N ILE A 22 -1.86 2.67 7.43
CA ILE A 22 -1.66 2.64 8.90
C ILE A 22 -2.59 1.62 9.55
N TRP A 23 -3.88 1.61 9.21
CA TRP A 23 -4.84 0.66 9.77
C TRP A 23 -4.56 -0.78 9.33
N ILE A 24 -4.15 -0.97 8.08
CA ILE A 24 -3.73 -2.29 7.58
C ILE A 24 -2.52 -2.80 8.39
N ALA A 25 -1.49 -1.96 8.57
CA ALA A 25 -0.31 -2.33 9.34
C ALA A 25 -0.66 -2.66 10.80
N ALA A 26 -1.50 -1.84 11.45
CA ALA A 26 -1.92 -2.08 12.83
C ALA A 26 -2.63 -3.44 12.98
N HIS A 27 -3.52 -3.78 12.04
CA HIS A 27 -4.23 -5.06 12.08
C HIS A 27 -3.32 -6.27 11.85
N VAL A 28 -2.32 -6.13 10.97
CA VAL A 28 -1.29 -7.14 10.74
C VAL A 28 -0.44 -7.35 11.99
N MET A 29 -0.06 -6.27 12.69
CA MET A 29 0.68 -6.36 13.95
C MET A 29 -0.14 -7.03 15.06
N GLU A 30 -1.42 -6.69 15.18
CA GLU A 30 -2.33 -7.24 16.19
C GLU A 30 -2.53 -8.75 16.01
N THR A 31 -2.65 -9.20 14.75
CA THR A 31 -2.95 -10.60 14.43
C THR A 31 -1.71 -11.46 14.21
N GLY A 32 -0.54 -10.85 13.97
CA GLY A 32 0.68 -11.54 13.57
C GLY A 32 0.60 -12.17 12.17
N ALA A 33 -0.32 -11.71 11.31
CA ALA A 33 -0.50 -12.23 9.96
C ALA A 33 0.62 -11.77 9.01
N ASP A 34 0.76 -12.44 7.86
CA ASP A 34 1.60 -11.97 6.77
C ASP A 34 0.85 -10.97 5.89
N LEU A 35 1.43 -9.79 5.67
CA LEU A 35 0.90 -8.80 4.74
C LEU A 35 1.37 -9.10 3.31
N VAL A 36 0.46 -9.53 2.44
CA VAL A 36 0.75 -9.72 1.01
C VAL A 36 0.32 -8.48 0.23
N SER A 37 1.27 -7.72 -0.31
CA SER A 37 0.96 -6.49 -1.06
C SER A 37 2.04 -6.16 -2.10
N ALA A 38 1.65 -5.51 -3.20
CA ALA A 38 2.59 -4.92 -4.16
C ALA A 38 3.01 -3.49 -3.76
N ASP A 39 2.35 -2.90 -2.76
CA ASP A 39 2.58 -1.53 -2.32
C ASP A 39 3.86 -1.41 -1.48
N ARG A 40 4.73 -0.48 -1.87
CA ARG A 40 6.02 -0.22 -1.22
C ARG A 40 5.91 0.64 0.02
N HIS A 41 4.75 1.20 0.36
CA HIS A 41 4.58 1.96 1.60
C HIS A 41 4.89 1.11 2.85
N PHE A 42 4.66 -0.20 2.78
CA PHE A 42 4.93 -1.14 3.87
C PHE A 42 6.42 -1.53 4.00
N GLU A 43 7.28 -1.12 3.06
CA GLU A 43 8.73 -1.37 3.10
C GLU A 43 9.41 -0.75 4.34
N HIS A 44 8.81 0.29 4.91
CA HIS A 44 9.36 1.03 6.06
C HIS A 44 8.53 0.84 7.34
N VAL A 45 7.63 -0.15 7.37
CA VAL A 45 6.82 -0.45 8.55
C VAL A 45 7.50 -1.58 9.32
N ASP A 46 8.14 -1.23 10.43
CA ASP A 46 8.78 -2.21 11.32
C ASP A 46 7.72 -3.06 12.04
N GLY A 47 8.03 -4.33 12.30
CA GLY A 47 7.17 -5.21 13.11
C GLY A 47 6.05 -5.93 12.36
N ILE A 48 5.99 -5.82 11.02
CA ILE A 48 5.11 -6.64 10.18
C ILE A 48 5.91 -7.55 9.24
N ALA A 49 5.40 -8.75 8.98
CA ALA A 49 5.91 -9.60 7.92
C ALA A 49 5.29 -9.15 6.59
N TRP A 50 6.08 -8.57 5.69
CA TRP A 50 5.61 -8.09 4.39
C TRP A 50 6.10 -8.97 3.24
N LEU A 51 5.17 -9.65 2.58
CA LEU A 51 5.37 -10.44 1.39
C LEU A 51 5.06 -9.59 0.14
N ARG A 52 6.12 -9.13 -0.51
CA ARG A 52 5.99 -8.36 -1.74
C ARG A 52 5.53 -9.23 -2.90
N LEU A 53 4.34 -8.94 -3.43
CA LEU A 53 3.86 -9.56 -4.66
C LEU A 53 4.76 -9.17 -5.84
N LYS A 54 5.46 -10.15 -6.41
CA LYS A 54 6.07 -10.03 -7.73
C LYS A 54 5.01 -10.43 -8.74
N ALA A 55 4.67 -9.54 -9.67
CA ALA A 55 3.81 -9.90 -10.79
C ALA A 55 4.51 -11.00 -11.59
N ASP A 56 4.05 -12.24 -11.47
CA ASP A 56 4.45 -13.30 -12.39
C ASP A 56 3.73 -13.02 -13.71
N ARG A 57 4.44 -12.41 -14.66
CA ARG A 57 3.94 -12.19 -16.02
C ARG A 57 3.88 -13.49 -16.84
N ARG A 58 4.06 -14.68 -16.23
CA ARG A 58 4.17 -15.97 -16.94
C ARG A 58 2.85 -16.70 -17.19
N GLN A 59 1.74 -15.98 -17.26
CA GLN A 59 0.51 -16.49 -17.90
C GLN A 59 -0.14 -15.36 -18.70
N ALA A 60 0.55 -14.90 -19.74
CA ALA A 60 -0.20 -14.41 -20.89
C ALA A 60 -0.94 -15.63 -21.47
N PRO A 61 -2.27 -15.59 -21.64
CA PRO A 61 -2.96 -16.67 -22.35
C PRO A 61 -2.30 -16.83 -23.74
N PRO A 62 -2.14 -18.07 -24.24
CA PRO A 62 -1.59 -18.26 -25.59
C PRO A 62 -2.40 -17.42 -26.58
N PRO A 63 -1.73 -16.76 -27.55
CA PRO A 63 -2.46 -16.03 -28.58
C PRO A 63 -3.42 -17.00 -29.28
N LEU A 64 -4.65 -16.54 -29.49
CA LEU A 64 -5.70 -17.26 -30.23
C LEU A 64 -5.22 -17.63 -31.65
#